data_AF-A0A955HGN9-F1
#
_entry.id   AF-A0A955HGN9-F1
#
_cell.length_a   1.000
_cell.length_b   1.000
_cell.length_c   1.000
_cell.angle_alpha   90.00
_cell.angle_beta   90.00
_cell.angle_gamma   90.00
#
_symmetry.space_group_name_H-M   'P 1'
#
loop_
_entity.id
_entity.type
_entity.pdbx_description
1 polymer ?
#
loop_
_entity_poly.entity_id
_entity_poly.type
_entity_poly.pdbx_seq_one_letter_code
_entity_poly.pdbx_strand_id
1 'polypeptide(L)' 'MNVLVKILVDDDGVEIDNPVWHLVDPTNHHGNASLCTAEFFGGGESAVIFEMKQVKRGGVTCPQCIEKIKTIKAIKL' A
#
# COMPACT_ATOMS: atom_id res chain seq x y z
N MET A 1 6.79 5.15 -12.40
CA MET A 1 7.30 5.39 -11.04
C MET A 1 6.30 4.76 -10.08
N ASN A 2 6.73 4.03 -9.07
CA ASN A 2 5.83 3.35 -8.14
C ASN A 2 5.62 4.21 -6.89
N VAL A 3 4.39 4.26 -6.38
CA VAL A 3 4.08 4.93 -5.11
C VAL A 3 4.01 3.87 -4.03
N LEU A 4 4.69 4.12 -2.91
CA LEU A 4 4.65 3.28 -1.73
C LEU A 4 4.01 4.05 -0.58
N VAL A 5 3.26 3.32 0.24
CA VAL A 5 2.67 3.83 1.48
C VAL A 5 3.17 2.99 2.65
N LYS A 6 3.42 3.63 3.78
CA LYS A 6 3.57 2.97 5.08
C LYS A 6 2.50 3.53 5.99
N ILE A 7 1.57 2.68 6.42
CA ILE A 7 0.48 3.05 7.33
C ILE A 7 1.02 2.89 8.75
N LEU A 8 0.86 3.93 9.57
CA LEU A 8 1.30 4.00 10.96
C LEU A 8 0.12 3.82 11.92
N VAL A 9 -1.04 4.34 11.54
CA VAL A 9 -2.32 4.19 12.23
C VAL A 9 -3.36 3.82 11.18
N ASP A 10 -4.18 2.81 11.46
CA ASP A 10 -5.25 2.35 10.55
C ASP A 10 -6.50 3.24 10.61
N ASP A 11 -7.55 2.85 9.90
CA ASP A 11 -8.81 3.61 9.80
C ASP A 11 -9.69 3.53 11.05
N ASP A 12 -9.45 2.52 11.90
CA ASP A 12 -10.02 2.41 13.24
C ASP A 12 -9.25 3.26 14.28
N GLY A 13 -8.13 3.87 13.90
CA GLY A 13 -7.30 4.69 14.79
C GLY A 13 -6.33 3.88 15.66
N VAL A 14 -6.03 2.64 15.27
CA VAL A 14 -5.12 1.75 15.98
C VAL A 14 -3.72 1.87 15.40
N GLU A 15 -2.71 2.02 16.28
CA GLU A 15 -1.30 2.04 15.87
C GLU A 15 -0.86 0.66 15.36
N ILE A 16 -0.24 0.64 14.18
CA ILE A 16 0.28 -0.58 13.57
C ILE A 16 1.66 -0.89 14.15
N ASP A 17 1.80 -2.05 14.79
CA ASP A 17 3.10 -2.56 15.21
C ASP A 17 3.94 -2.98 13.99
N ASN A 18 5.20 -2.52 13.94
CA ASN A 18 6.14 -2.77 12.84
C ASN A 18 5.61 -2.41 11.43
N PRO A 19 5.31 -1.13 11.16
CA PRO A 19 4.70 -0.71 9.91
C PRO A 19 5.64 -0.91 8.71
N VAL A 20 5.12 -1.52 7.65
CA VAL A 20 5.87 -1.91 6.44
C VAL A 20 5.49 -1.06 5.22
N TRP A 21 6.30 -1.12 4.16
CA TRP A 21 6.03 -0.43 2.90
C TRP A 21 5.15 -1.28 1.99
N HIS A 22 3.94 -0.80 1.74
CA HIS A 22 2.98 -1.38 0.81
C HIS A 22 3.11 -0.71 -0.56
N LEU A 23 2.81 -1.47 -1.62
CA LEU A 23 2.60 -0.87 -2.93
C LEU A 23 1.21 -0.23 -2.94
N VAL A 24 1.11 1.04 -3.36
CA VAL A 24 -0.17 1.67 -3.67
C VAL A 24 -0.69 1.09 -4.97
N ASP A 25 -1.94 0.64 -4.99
CA ASP A 25 -2.55 0.04 -6.16
C ASP A 25 -2.64 1.06 -7.31
N PRO A 26 -1.85 0.91 -8.40
CA PRO A 26 -1.86 1.86 -9.50
C PRO A 26 -3.10 1.73 -10.39
N THR A 27 -3.93 0.70 -10.18
CA THR A 27 -5.13 0.41 -10.95
C THR A 27 -6.42 0.80 -10.22
N ASN A 28 -6.32 1.26 -8.97
CA ASN A 28 -7.47 1.76 -8.23
C ASN A 28 -7.85 3.18 -8.70
N HIS A 29 -9.07 3.33 -9.23
CA HIS A 29 -9.61 4.59 -9.73
C HIS A 29 -10.47 5.36 -8.72
N HIS A 30 -10.62 4.82 -7.49
CA HIS A 30 -11.46 5.41 -6.45
C HIS A 30 -10.66 6.13 -5.35
N GLY A 31 -9.34 6.16 -5.45
CA GLY A 31 -8.45 6.79 -4.48
C GLY A 31 -7.17 5.98 -4.26
N ASN A 32 -6.37 6.41 -3.28
CA ASN A 32 -5.16 5.68 -2.91
C ASN A 32 -5.54 4.53 -1.97
N ALA A 33 -5.20 3.31 -2.37
CA ALA A 33 -5.34 2.13 -1.52
C ALA A 33 -4.11 1.24 -1.59
N SER A 34 -3.85 0.49 -0.51
CA SER A 34 -2.80 -0.51 -0.50
C SER A 34 -3.16 -1.70 -1.41
N LEU A 35 -2.20 -2.25 -2.14
CA LEU A 35 -2.45 -3.39 -3.05
C LEU A 35 -2.90 -4.66 -2.31
N CYS A 36 -2.41 -4.89 -1.08
CA CYS A 36 -2.69 -6.14 -0.36
C CYS A 36 -4.07 -6.15 0.29
N THR A 37 -4.40 -5.12 1.08
CA THR A 37 -5.61 -5.08 1.91
C THR A 37 -6.71 -4.22 1.29
N ALA A 38 -6.42 -3.46 0.24
CA ALA A 38 -7.32 -2.43 -0.30
C ALA A 38 -7.69 -1.36 0.75
N GLU A 39 -6.89 -1.22 1.80
CA GLU A 39 -7.03 -0.18 2.80
C GLU A 39 -6.79 1.19 2.16
N PHE A 40 -7.80 2.06 2.24
CA PHE A 40 -7.79 3.39 1.67
C PHE A 40 -7.11 4.39 2.60
N PHE A 41 -6.39 5.35 2.02
CA PHE A 41 -5.70 6.39 2.81
C PHE A 41 -5.63 7.71 2.04
N GLY A 42 -5.39 8.79 2.78
CA GLY A 42 -5.25 10.15 2.22
C GLY A 42 -6.55 10.79 1.70
N GLY A 43 -7.70 10.22 2.05
CA GLY A 43 -9.03 10.61 1.55
C GLY A 43 -9.86 11.52 2.45
N GLY A 44 -9.26 12.42 3.24
CA GLY A 44 -10.00 13.36 4.11
C GLY A 44 -10.13 12.88 5.57
N GLU A 45 -11.32 13.01 6.17
CA GLU A 45 -11.61 12.64 7.57
C GLU A 45 -11.46 11.12 7.78
N SER A 46 -10.23 10.69 8.06
CA SER A 46 -9.89 9.33 8.44
C SER A 46 -8.85 9.39 9.56
N ALA A 47 -8.88 8.42 10.48
CA ALA A 47 -7.86 8.29 11.51
C ALA A 47 -6.50 7.83 10.95
N VAL A 48 -6.44 7.44 9.67
CA VAL A 48 -5.25 6.88 9.04
C VAL A 48 -4.10 7.88 9.03
N ILE A 49 -3.00 7.52 9.68
CA ILE A 49 -1.72 8.23 9.61
C ILE A 49 -0.76 7.41 8.76
N PHE A 50 -0.11 8.05 7.78
CA PHE A 50 0.72 7.34 6.82
C PHE A 50 1.89 8.18 6.29
N GLU A 51 2.93 7.49 5.82
CA GLU A 51 4.03 8.05 5.05
C GLU A 51 3.94 7.60 3.59
N MET A 52 4.33 8.47 2.65
CA MET A 52 4.42 8.12 1.23
C MET A 52 5.79 8.40 0.65
N LYS A 53 6.19 7.59 -0.33
CA LYS A 53 7.35 7.87 -1.18
C LYS A 53 7.18 7.33 -2.58
N GLN A 54 7.84 7.99 -3.53
CA GLN A 54 7.92 7.53 -4.91
C GLN A 54 9.27 6.85 -5.16
N VAL A 55 9.25 5.69 -5.82
CA VAL A 55 10.45 4.91 -6.11
C VAL A 55 10.48 4.46 -7.58
N LYS A 56 11.68 4.38 -8.15
CA LYS A 56 11.87 3.84 -9.52
C LYS A 56 11.78 2.31 -9.54
N ARG A 57 12.32 1.63 -8.52
CA ARG A 57 12.34 0.16 -8.39
C ARG A 57 12.45 -0.26 -6.92
N GLY A 58 11.83 -1.39 -6.57
CA GLY A 58 11.94 -2.00 -5.24
C GLY A 58 11.19 -1.25 -4.15
N GLY A 59 11.62 -1.42 -2.89
CA GLY A 59 11.15 -0.66 -1.72
C GLY A 59 9.88 -1.20 -1.04
N VAL A 60 9.15 -2.12 -1.67
CA VAL A 60 8.03 -2.83 -1.03
C VAL A 60 8.60 -3.80 0.01
N THR A 61 8.13 -3.71 1.25
CA THR A 61 8.52 -4.63 2.34
C THR A 61 7.33 -5.41 2.91
N CYS A 62 6.10 -5.09 2.49
CA CYS A 62 4.91 -5.88 2.84
C CYS A 62 4.94 -7.28 2.18
N PRO A 63 4.94 -8.39 2.94
CA PRO A 63 4.99 -9.75 2.40
C PRO A 63 3.82 -10.06 1.45
N GLN A 64 2.60 -9.63 1.80
CA GLN A 64 1.41 -9.85 0.98
C GLN A 64 1.46 -9.09 -0.35
N CYS A 65 1.94 -7.84 -0.36
CA CYS A 65 2.17 -7.11 -1.60
C CYS A 65 3.18 -7.85 -2.48
N ILE A 66 4.28 -8.33 -1.91
CA ILE A 66 5.32 -9.06 -2.65
C ILE A 66 4.74 -10.33 -3.27
N GLU A 67 3.94 -11.09 -2.52
CA GLU A 67 3.29 -12.30 -3.01
C GLU A 67 2.32 -11.98 -4.15
N LYS A 68 1.39 -11.03 -3.97
CA LYS A 68 0.46 -10.61 -5.03
C LYS A 68 1.19 -10.18 -6.31
N ILE A 69 2.24 -9.37 -6.18
CA ILE A 69 3.05 -8.93 -7.34
C ILE A 69 3.67 -10.12 -8.06
N LYS A 70 4.21 -11.11 -7.33
CA LYS A 70 4.78 -12.32 -7.94
C LYS A 70 3.71 -13.13 -8.66
N THR A 71 2.54 -13.32 -8.05
CA THR A 71 1.41 -14.03 -8.65
C THR A 71 0.96 -13.36 -9.94
N ILE A 72 0.76 -12.04 -9.93
CA ILE A 72 0.37 -11.28 -11.13
C ILE A 72 1.44 -11.42 -12.23
N LYS A 73 2.73 -11.32 -11.88
CA LYS A 73 3.84 -11.49 -12.85
C LYS A 73 3.95 -12.90 -13.44
N ALA A 74 3.40 -13.91 -12.78
CA ALA A 74 3.41 -15.29 -13.27
C ALA A 74 2.31 -15.54 -14.32
N ILE A 75 1.28 -14.69 -14.37
CA ILE A 75 0.23 -14.76 -15.38
C ILE A 75 0.80 -14.33 -16.74
N LYS A 76 0.69 -15.21 -17.74
CA LYS A 76 0.95 -14.87 -19.14
C LYS A 76 -0.37 -14.47 -19.78
N LEU A 77 -0.46 -13.23 -20.25
CA LEU A 77 -1.59 -12.69 -21.00
C LEU A 77 -1.41 -12.98 -22.49
#